data_AF-A0ABD3IJU3-F1
#
_entry.id   AF-A0ABD3IJU3-F1
#
_cell.length_a   1.000
_cell.length_b   1.000
_cell.length_c   1.000
_cell.angle_alpha   90.00
_cell.angle_beta   90.00
_cell.angle_gamma   90.00
#
_symmetry.space_group_name_H-M   'P 1'
#
loop_
_entity.id
_entity.type
_entity.pdbx_description
1 polymer ?
#
loop_
_entity_poly.entity_id
_entity_poly.type
_entity_poly.pdbx_seq_one_letter_code
_entity_poly.pdbx_strand_id
1 'polypeptide(L)'
;MGDDYLTGAGGWLEEEEGRGGLIIFTFFALEGWHLAELYRLPCAVAAPYVVPYSASASFERQFRTVQPLLYRRLQRAQGGEVGWAEVSHWMWPLFTSRWTTWRTDCLHLSACPLTAE
;
A
#
# COMPACT_ATOMS: atom_id res chain seq x y z
N MET A 1 -24.00 -4.16 52.15
CA MET A 1 -23.48 -2.81 51.86
C MET A 1 -22.08 -3.00 51.31
N GLY A 2 -21.83 -3.12 50.02
CA GLY A 2 -22.66 -3.28 48.83
C GLY A 2 -21.69 -3.76 47.76
N ASP A 3 -22.08 -4.81 47.03
CA ASP A 3 -21.46 -5.23 45.78
C ASP A 3 -21.64 -4.12 44.74
N ASP A 4 -20.54 -3.67 44.12
CA ASP A 4 -20.42 -2.91 42.85
C ASP A 4 -18.91 -2.62 42.77
N TYR A 5 -18.09 -3.12 41.83
CA TYR A 5 -18.05 -2.77 40.43
C TYR A 5 -17.35 -3.88 39.63
N LEU A 6 -18.11 -4.89 39.18
CA LEU A 6 -17.81 -5.61 37.95
C LEU A 6 -18.68 -5.01 36.85
N THR A 7 -18.24 -3.91 36.24
CA THR A 7 -18.81 -3.45 34.97
C THR A 7 -17.79 -2.57 34.24
N GLY A 8 -17.14 -3.15 33.25
CA GLY A 8 -16.18 -2.46 32.39
C GLY A 8 -15.57 -3.38 31.33
N ALA A 9 -16.26 -4.48 31.00
CA ALA A 9 -16.02 -5.24 29.79
C ALA A 9 -17.09 -4.82 28.79
N GLY A 10 -16.66 -4.29 27.64
CA GLY A 10 -17.53 -3.92 26.53
C GLY A 10 -17.51 -2.42 26.25
N GLY A 11 -16.69 -2.00 25.29
CA GLY A 11 -16.68 -0.59 24.85
C GLY A 11 -15.50 -0.14 23.99
N TRP A 12 -14.57 -1.01 23.60
CA TRP A 12 -13.49 -0.64 22.65
C TRP A 12 -13.68 -1.17 21.24
N LEU A 13 -14.81 -1.83 20.98
CA LEU A 13 -15.25 -2.23 19.64
C LEU A 13 -16.72 -1.84 19.49
N GLU A 14 -17.03 -0.56 19.70
CA GLU A 14 -18.18 -0.01 19.01
C GLU A 14 -17.84 -0.02 17.52
N GLU A 15 -18.64 -0.77 16.76
CA GLU A 15 -18.65 -0.72 15.30
C GLU A 15 -18.99 0.73 14.89
N GLU A 16 -17.96 1.53 14.63
CA GLU A 16 -18.07 2.79 13.90
C GLU A 16 -18.35 2.46 12.42
N GLU A 17 -19.56 1.99 12.16
CA GLU A 17 -20.18 1.93 10.83
C GLU A 17 -20.25 3.37 10.29
N GLY A 18 -19.20 3.80 9.57
CA GLY A 18 -19.20 5.03 8.79
C GLY A 18 -17.99 5.96 8.88
N ARG A 19 -16.90 5.62 9.60
CA ARG A 19 -15.68 6.45 9.57
C ARG A 19 -14.74 6.04 8.44
N GLY A 20 -14.73 6.84 7.37
CA GLY A 20 -13.67 6.78 6.36
C GLY A 20 -12.30 6.84 7.01
N GLY A 21 -11.43 5.87 6.70
CA GLY A 21 -10.07 5.77 7.20
C GLY A 21 -9.02 6.29 6.21
N LEU A 22 -7.84 6.62 6.71
CA LEU A 22 -6.65 6.96 5.91
C LEU A 22 -5.47 6.17 6.45
N ILE A 23 -4.74 5.49 5.56
CA ILE A 23 -3.47 4.87 5.92
C ILE A 23 -2.33 5.82 5.59
N ILE A 24 -1.62 6.28 6.61
CA ILE A 24 -0.39 7.06 6.46
C ILE A 24 0.78 6.13 6.79
N PHE A 25 1.73 6.02 5.86
CA PHE A 25 2.91 5.19 6.04
C PHE A 25 4.17 5.92 5.56
N THR A 26 5.34 5.43 5.97
CA THR A 26 6.62 6.01 5.55
C THR A 26 7.28 5.15 4.47
N PHE A 27 8.35 5.63 3.84
CA PHE A 27 9.11 4.83 2.87
C PHE A 27 9.74 3.55 3.45
N PHE A 28 9.84 3.43 4.78
CA PHE A 28 10.33 2.22 5.45
C PHE A 28 9.22 1.21 5.76
N ALA A 29 7.95 1.61 5.68
CA ALA A 29 6.79 0.81 6.04
C ALA A 29 5.85 0.63 4.84
N LEU A 30 6.41 0.15 3.72
CA LEU A 30 5.70 -0.04 2.46
C LEU A 30 4.55 -1.05 2.54
N GLU A 31 4.51 -1.86 3.58
CA GLU A 31 3.36 -2.69 3.98
C GLU A 31 2.06 -1.89 4.02
N GLY A 32 2.13 -0.60 4.40
CA GLY A 32 0.98 0.30 4.45
C GLY A 32 0.25 0.42 3.11
N TRP A 33 0.96 0.36 1.97
CA TRP A 33 0.32 0.35 0.66
C TRP A 33 -0.52 -0.91 0.44
N HIS A 34 0.00 -2.07 0.82
CA HIS A 34 -0.69 -3.35 0.67
C HIS A 34 -1.93 -3.43 1.58
N LEU A 35 -1.84 -2.87 2.79
CA LEU A 35 -2.99 -2.74 3.68
C LEU A 35 -4.03 -1.75 3.12
N ALA A 36 -3.59 -0.66 2.50
CA ALA A 36 -4.51 0.31 1.88
C ALA A 36 -5.30 -0.32 0.73
N GLU A 37 -4.64 -1.15 -0.07
CA GLU A 37 -5.27 -1.96 -1.12
C GLU A 37 -6.28 -2.96 -0.54
N LEU A 38 -5.91 -3.69 0.54
CA LEU A 38 -6.77 -4.66 1.20
C LEU A 38 -8.05 -4.02 1.76
N TYR A 39 -7.91 -2.94 2.52
CA TYR A 39 -9.03 -2.26 3.16
C TYR A 39 -9.75 -1.25 2.25
N ARG A 40 -9.26 -1.07 1.01
CA ARG A 40 -9.75 -0.06 0.06
C ARG A 40 -9.81 1.35 0.65
N LEU A 41 -8.82 1.69 1.46
CA LEU A 41 -8.69 3.00 2.08
C LEU A 41 -7.76 3.89 1.24
N PRO A 42 -8.03 5.20 1.15
CA PRO A 42 -7.03 6.16 0.72
C PRO A 42 -5.74 5.99 1.53
N CYS A 43 -4.60 6.26 0.89
CA CYS A 43 -3.33 6.27 1.59
C CYS A 43 -2.43 7.41 1.14
N ALA A 44 -1.52 7.80 2.02
CA ALA A 44 -0.52 8.83 1.77
C ALA A 44 0.82 8.38 2.33
N VAL A 45 1.89 8.76 1.64
CA VAL A 45 3.25 8.57 2.14
C VAL A 45 3.65 9.81 2.93
N ALA A 46 4.11 9.62 4.17
CA ALA A 46 4.73 10.63 4.98
C ALA A 46 6.24 10.40 4.97
N ALA A 47 6.96 11.29 4.27
CA ALA A 47 8.40 11.19 4.08
C ALA A 47 9.09 12.45 4.62
N PRO A 48 9.73 12.37 5.81
CA PRO A 48 10.45 13.51 6.37
C PRO A 48 11.80 13.76 5.68
N TYR A 49 12.19 12.93 4.71
CA TYR A 49 13.44 13.04 3.95
C TYR A 49 13.22 12.57 2.50
N VAL A 50 14.10 13.04 1.61
CA VAL A 50 14.10 12.66 0.19
C VAL A 50 14.77 11.30 0.01
N VAL A 51 14.20 10.41 -0.80
CA VAL A 51 14.82 9.11 -1.12
C VAL A 51 16.06 9.36 -2.02
N PRO A 52 17.28 8.98 -1.59
CA PRO A 52 18.49 9.32 -2.33
C PRO A 52 18.80 8.33 -3.47
N TYR A 53 17.98 7.30 -3.66
CA TYR A 53 18.16 6.26 -4.66
C TYR A 53 16.87 6.02 -5.44
N SER A 54 17.00 5.83 -6.75
CA SER A 54 15.91 5.42 -7.64
C SER A 54 16.12 3.97 -8.09
N ALA A 55 15.11 3.38 -8.71
CA ALA A 55 15.20 2.06 -9.32
C ALA A 55 16.34 2.02 -10.36
N SER A 56 16.99 0.87 -10.49
CA SER A 56 17.99 0.67 -11.53
C SER A 56 17.36 0.60 -12.92
N ALA A 57 18.12 0.91 -13.97
CA ALA A 57 17.64 0.79 -15.36
C ALA A 57 17.19 -0.64 -15.72
N SER A 58 17.74 -1.66 -15.05
CA SER A 58 17.30 -3.05 -15.25
C SER A 58 15.89 -3.30 -14.75
N PHE A 59 15.48 -2.61 -13.67
CA PHE A 59 14.13 -2.73 -13.12
C PHE A 59 13.08 -2.29 -14.14
N GLU A 60 13.24 -1.11 -14.75
CA GLU A 60 12.30 -0.61 -15.76
C GLU A 60 12.15 -1.58 -16.94
N ARG A 61 13.28 -2.08 -17.46
CA ARG A 61 13.28 -3.04 -18.56
C ARG A 61 12.51 -4.31 -18.19
N GLN A 62 12.78 -4.87 -17.00
CA GLN A 62 12.08 -6.06 -16.51
C GLN A 62 10.60 -5.78 -16.29
N PHE A 63 10.25 -4.66 -15.67
CA PHE A 63 8.88 -4.26 -15.41
C PHE A 63 8.07 -4.15 -16.70
N ARG A 64 8.63 -3.51 -17.73
CA ARG A 64 8.01 -3.38 -19.05
C ARG A 64 7.80 -4.74 -19.74
N THR A 65 8.68 -5.71 -19.51
CA THR A 65 8.54 -7.06 -20.06
C THR A 65 7.50 -7.88 -19.29
N VAL A 66 7.51 -7.84 -17.97
CA VAL A 66 6.64 -8.67 -17.11
C VAL A 66 5.23 -8.09 -17.01
N GLN A 67 5.08 -6.77 -16.94
CA GLN A 67 3.80 -6.08 -16.81
C GLN A 67 3.63 -4.92 -17.81
N PRO A 68 3.55 -5.21 -19.13
CA PRO A 68 3.50 -4.18 -20.16
C PRO A 68 2.25 -3.31 -20.10
N LEU A 69 1.10 -3.85 -19.68
CA LEU A 69 -0.15 -3.11 -19.56
C LEU A 69 -0.12 -2.12 -18.40
N LEU A 70 0.33 -2.59 -17.23
CA LEU A 70 0.49 -1.75 -16.05
C LEU A 70 1.52 -0.64 -16.31
N TYR A 71 2.65 -0.96 -16.96
CA TYR A 71 3.64 0.04 -17.36
C TYR A 71 3.03 1.15 -18.24
N ARG A 72 2.23 0.79 -19.25
CA ARG A 72 1.53 1.78 -20.10
C ARG A 72 0.54 2.63 -19.31
N ARG A 73 -0.18 2.04 -18.35
CA ARG A 73 -1.09 2.77 -17.46
C ARG A 73 -0.33 3.77 -16.60
N LEU A 74 0.75 3.35 -15.95
CA LEU A 74 1.61 4.20 -15.13
C LEU A 74 2.27 5.34 -15.92
N GLN A 75 2.59 5.13 -17.20
CA GLN A 75 3.07 6.21 -18.07
C GLN A 75 2.00 7.24 -18.45
N ARG A 76 0.72 6.88 -18.38
CA ARG A 76 -0.41 7.74 -18.74
C ARG A 76 -1.09 8.40 -17.53
N ALA A 77 -0.60 8.10 -16.33
CA ALA A 77 -1.12 8.66 -15.09
C ALA A 77 -1.12 10.20 -15.15
N GLN A 78 -2.21 10.81 -14.71
CA GLN A 78 -2.36 12.26 -14.69
C GLN A 78 -1.84 12.85 -13.37
N GLY A 79 -1.76 14.18 -13.29
CA GLY A 79 -1.35 14.85 -12.06
C GLY A 79 -2.23 14.46 -10.87
N GLY A 80 -1.61 13.98 -9.79
CA GLY A 80 -2.29 13.51 -8.58
C GLY A 80 -2.51 12.00 -8.49
N GLU A 81 -2.24 11.26 -9.57
CA GLU A 81 -2.23 9.80 -9.57
C GLU A 81 -0.81 9.24 -9.39
N VAL A 82 -0.70 8.00 -8.95
CA VAL A 82 0.58 7.28 -8.97
C VAL A 82 0.97 6.99 -10.43
N GLY A 83 2.07 7.59 -10.87
CA GLY A 83 2.64 7.38 -12.19
C GLY A 83 3.96 6.63 -12.16
N TRP A 84 4.56 6.50 -13.35
CA TRP A 84 5.89 5.88 -13.48
C TRP A 84 6.98 6.66 -12.74
N ALA A 85 6.81 7.97 -12.55
CA ALA A 85 7.75 8.80 -11.80
C ALA A 85 7.85 8.33 -10.34
N GLU A 86 6.73 8.11 -9.66
CA GLU A 86 6.69 7.62 -8.29
C GLU A 86 7.23 6.18 -8.21
N VAL A 87 6.85 5.34 -9.18
CA VAL A 87 7.32 3.95 -9.23
C VAL A 87 8.82 3.85 -9.41
N SER A 88 9.38 4.53 -10.39
CA SER A 88 10.82 4.53 -10.63
C SER A 88 11.62 5.22 -9.52
N HIS A 89 11.04 6.22 -8.85
CA HIS A 89 11.74 6.95 -7.78
C HIS A 89 11.74 6.18 -6.46
N TRP A 90 10.58 5.73 -5.97
CA TRP A 90 10.49 5.20 -4.60
C TRP A 90 9.59 3.96 -4.45
N MET A 91 8.59 3.76 -5.31
CA MET A 91 7.66 2.63 -5.14
C MET A 91 8.18 1.31 -5.73
N TRP A 92 9.30 1.31 -6.48
CA TRP A 92 9.84 0.12 -7.11
C TRP A 92 9.99 -1.11 -6.18
N PRO A 93 10.27 -0.99 -4.86
CA PRO A 93 10.35 -2.16 -3.98
C PRO A 93 9.00 -2.89 -3.84
N LEU A 94 7.87 -2.21 -4.01
CA LEU A 94 6.53 -2.82 -4.01
C LEU A 94 6.34 -3.83 -5.14
N PHE A 95 7.08 -3.67 -6.24
CA PHE A 95 6.99 -4.51 -7.44
C PHE A 95 8.08 -5.58 -7.51
N THR A 96 8.76 -5.84 -6.39
CA THR A 96 9.71 -6.95 -6.26
C THR A 96 9.00 -8.18 -5.69
N SER A 97 9.63 -9.35 -5.83
CA SER A 97 9.10 -10.61 -5.27
C SER A 97 9.05 -10.64 -3.73
N ARG A 98 9.63 -9.64 -3.04
CA ARG A 98 9.68 -9.53 -1.58
C ARG A 98 8.30 -9.67 -0.93
N TRP A 99 7.26 -9.13 -1.55
CA TRP A 99 5.91 -9.06 -0.99
C TRP A 99 4.99 -10.15 -1.51
N THR A 100 5.40 -10.92 -2.51
CA THR A 100 4.53 -11.83 -3.24
C THR A 100 3.84 -12.84 -2.33
N THR A 101 4.61 -13.60 -1.55
CA THR A 101 4.07 -14.61 -0.62
C THR A 101 3.16 -13.98 0.43
N TRP A 102 3.53 -12.83 1.00
CA TRP A 102 2.69 -12.16 1.99
C TRP A 102 1.37 -11.66 1.37
N ARG A 103 1.42 -11.08 0.17
CA ARG A 103 0.24 -10.61 -0.56
C ARG A 103 -0.73 -11.74 -0.92
N THR A 104 -0.23 -12.86 -1.42
CA THR A 104 -1.08 -13.97 -1.85
C THR A 104 -1.61 -14.79 -0.67
N ASP A 105 -0.72 -15.12 0.26
CA ASP A 105 -1.02 -16.15 1.28
C ASP A 105 -1.69 -15.54 2.51
N CYS A 106 -1.36 -14.28 2.86
CA CYS A 106 -1.89 -13.61 4.04
C CYS A 106 -2.94 -12.54 3.72
N LEU A 107 -2.78 -11.78 2.63
CA LEU A 107 -3.72 -10.70 2.28
C LEU A 107 -4.74 -11.09 1.20
N HIS A 108 -4.56 -12.26 0.57
CA HIS A 108 -5.40 -12.72 -0.55
C HIS A 108 -5.52 -11.70 -1.70
N LEU A 109 -4.47 -10.89 -1.90
CA LEU A 109 -4.34 -9.94 -2.99
C LEU A 109 -3.55 -10.56 -4.16
N SER A 110 -3.61 -9.93 -5.34
CA SER A 110 -2.75 -10.32 -6.45
C SER A 110 -1.27 -10.17 -6.09
N ALA A 111 -0.43 -11.05 -6.62
CA ALA A 111 1.01 -11.07 -6.34
C ALA A 111 1.72 -9.73 -6.64
N CYS A 112 1.23 -8.98 -7.63
CA CYS A 112 1.78 -7.71 -8.07
C CYS A 112 0.79 -6.57 -7.75
N PRO A 113 1.19 -5.50 -7.03
CA PRO A 113 0.30 -4.37 -6.76
C PRO A 113 -0.21 -3.69 -8.03
N LEU A 114 -1.34 -2.99 -7.92
CA LEU A 114 -1.95 -2.21 -9.03
C LEU A 114 -2.37 -3.03 -10.26
N THR A 115 -2.37 -4.36 -10.18
CA THR A 115 -2.82 -5.24 -11.27
C THR A 115 -4.32 -5.50 -11.28
N ALA A 116 -5.07 -4.99 -10.30
CA ALA A 116 -6.52 -5.17 -10.23
C ALA A 116 -7.20 -4.72 -11.54
N GLU A 117 -8.06 -5.62 -12.03
CA GLU A 117 -8.72 -5.69 -13.35
C GLU A 117 -9.70 -4.55 -13.62
#